data_AF-A0A7C7NJW5-F1
#
_entry.id   AF-A0A7C7NJW5-F1
#
_cell.length_a   1.000
_cell.length_b   1.000
_cell.length_c   1.000
_cell.angle_alpha   90.00
_cell.angle_beta   90.00
_cell.angle_gamma   90.00
#
_symmetry.space_group_name_H-M   'P 1'
#
loop_
_entity.id
_entity.type
_entity.pdbx_description
1 polymer ?
#
loop_
_entity_poly.entity_id
_entity_poly.type
_entity_poly.pdbx_seq_one_letter_code
_entity_poly.pdbx_strand_id
1 'polypeptide(L)'
;MKDKPITIAVVDSGVNVPHPHLPGVKGGISFDTEGREQEDFTDLLGHGTAVTSAIYEKAPHALIFAVKVFDEQLVTSVPTLVRALDWASGH
;
A
#
# COMPACT_ATOMS: atom_id res chain seq x y z
N MET A 1 22.69 -16.02 -3.69
CA MET A 1 21.60 -15.11 -3.32
C MET A 1 20.33 -15.92 -3.16
N LYS A 2 20.16 -16.55 -2.00
CA LYS A 2 18.87 -17.07 -1.54
C LYS A 2 18.72 -16.53 -0.12
N ASP A 3 17.51 -16.16 0.26
CA ASP A 3 17.06 -15.85 1.64
C ASP A 3 16.80 -14.38 2.03
N LYS A 4 16.79 -13.41 1.09
CA LYS A 4 16.19 -12.10 1.41
C LYS A 4 14.68 -12.13 1.06
N PRO A 5 13.77 -11.87 2.02
CA PRO A 5 12.34 -11.81 1.73
C PRO A 5 12.05 -10.69 0.73
N ILE A 6 11.08 -10.92 -0.14
CA ILE A 6 10.64 -9.94 -1.14
C ILE A 6 9.82 -8.86 -0.44
N THR A 7 10.19 -7.60 -0.66
CA THR A 7 9.40 -6.43 -0.26
C THR A 7 8.42 -6.08 -1.38
N ILE A 8 7.17 -5.80 -1.03
CA ILE A 8 6.12 -5.40 -1.95
C ILE A 8 5.48 -4.12 -1.43
N ALA A 9 5.61 -3.02 -2.16
CA ALA A 9 4.83 -1.82 -1.92
C ALA A 9 3.56 -1.88 -2.78
N VAL A 10 2.39 -1.82 -2.15
CA VAL A 10 1.09 -1.80 -2.83
C VAL A 10 0.62 -0.36 -2.94
N VAL A 11 0.80 0.23 -4.12
CA VAL A 11 0.37 1.60 -4.44
C VAL A 11 -1.09 1.58 -4.88
N ASP A 12 -2.02 1.89 -3.97
CA ASP A 12 -3.46 1.74 -4.19
C ASP A 12 -4.30 2.63 -3.23
N SER A 13 -5.47 2.18 -2.75
CA SER A 13 -6.38 2.95 -1.89
C SER A 13 -6.08 2.85 -0.40
N GLY A 14 -5.01 2.16 -0.03
CA GLY A 14 -4.65 1.85 1.34
C GLY A 14 -4.95 0.41 1.72
N VAL A 15 -4.96 0.12 3.01
CA VAL A 15 -5.34 -1.21 3.53
C VAL A 15 -6.12 -1.11 4.83
N ASN A 16 -7.12 -1.97 5.00
CA ASN A 16 -7.71 -2.26 6.31
C ASN A 16 -7.08 -3.52 6.90
N VAL A 17 -6.44 -3.39 8.05
CA VAL A 17 -5.92 -4.52 8.83
C VAL A 17 -6.32 -4.38 10.31
N PRO A 18 -6.64 -5.48 11.01
CA PRO A 18 -6.71 -6.84 10.48
C PRO A 18 -7.97 -7.08 9.62
N HIS A 19 -7.83 -7.90 8.59
CA HIS A 19 -8.92 -8.35 7.71
C HIS A 19 -8.87 -9.90 7.61
N PRO A 20 -9.99 -10.62 7.42
CA PRO A 20 -9.99 -12.10 7.41
C PRO A 20 -8.99 -12.76 6.45
N HIS A 21 -8.66 -12.09 5.34
CA HIS A 21 -7.70 -12.55 4.35
C HIS A 21 -6.33 -11.85 4.42
N LEU A 22 -6.16 -10.92 5.36
CA LEU A 22 -4.94 -10.15 5.54
C LEU A 22 -4.75 -9.77 7.02
N PRO A 23 -3.95 -10.53 7.77
CA PRO A 23 -3.80 -10.30 9.21
C PRO A 23 -3.02 -9.03 9.52
N GLY A 24 -2.16 -8.56 8.60
CA GLY A 24 -1.36 -7.36 8.81
C GLY A 24 -0.45 -7.05 7.62
N VAL A 25 0.11 -5.84 7.65
CA VAL A 25 1.18 -5.35 6.76
C VAL A 25 2.35 -4.87 7.62
N LYS A 26 3.51 -4.62 7.00
CA LYS A 26 4.72 -4.12 7.71
C LYS A 26 4.64 -2.65 8.07
N GLY A 27 3.79 -1.91 7.39
CA GLY A 27 3.52 -0.50 7.62
C GLY A 27 2.85 0.09 6.39
N GLY A 28 2.77 1.41 6.35
CA GLY A 28 2.31 2.11 5.18
C GLY A 28 2.45 3.60 5.31
N ILE A 29 2.12 4.27 4.22
CA ILE A 29 2.09 5.72 4.10
C ILE A 29 0.92 6.11 3.21
N SER A 30 0.42 7.32 3.35
CA SER A 30 -0.48 7.89 2.35
C SER A 30 0.00 9.25 1.88
N PHE A 31 -0.50 9.65 0.73
CA PHE A 31 -0.22 10.94 0.13
C PHE A 31 -1.54 11.66 -0.11
N ASP A 32 -1.66 12.88 0.41
CA ASP A 32 -2.83 13.72 0.15
C ASP A 32 -2.84 14.26 -1.30
N THR A 33 -3.83 15.07 -1.62
CA THR A 33 -4.00 15.65 -2.98
C THR A 33 -2.88 16.61 -3.37
N GLU A 34 -2.17 17.19 -2.39
CA GLU A 34 -0.96 17.99 -2.60
C GLU A 34 0.31 17.10 -2.63
N GLY A 35 0.16 15.82 -2.31
CA GLY A 35 1.17 14.79 -2.19
C GLY A 35 2.08 14.95 -0.99
N ARG A 36 1.54 15.50 0.10
CA ARG A 36 2.19 15.46 1.41
C ARG A 36 1.97 14.09 2.04
N GLU A 37 3.01 13.59 2.69
CA GLU A 37 2.96 12.34 3.44
C GLU A 37 2.02 12.44 4.65
N GLN A 38 1.28 11.36 4.89
CA GLN A 38 0.46 11.16 6.07
C GLN A 38 0.66 9.74 6.59
N GLU A 39 0.47 9.55 7.89
CA GLU A 39 0.62 8.23 8.53
C GLU A 39 -0.61 7.33 8.31
N ASP A 40 -1.78 7.91 8.03
CA ASP A 40 -3.02 7.14 7.86
C ASP A 40 -3.14 6.58 6.44
N PHE A 41 -2.99 5.26 6.31
CA PHE A 41 -3.15 4.51 5.06
C PHE A 41 -4.41 3.63 5.07
N THR A 42 -5.42 3.98 5.87
CA THR A 42 -6.70 3.27 5.95
C THR A 42 -7.41 3.25 4.60
N ASP A 43 -7.86 2.07 4.18
CA ASP A 43 -8.61 1.89 2.94
C ASP A 43 -10.09 2.21 3.13
N LEU A 44 -10.59 3.23 2.44
CA LEU A 44 -12.01 3.57 2.44
C LEU A 44 -12.77 3.02 1.23
N LEU A 45 -12.06 2.49 0.23
CA LEU A 45 -12.62 2.02 -1.04
C LEU A 45 -12.68 0.49 -1.12
N GLY A 46 -11.80 -0.19 -0.38
CA GLY A 46 -11.71 -1.66 -0.31
C GLY A 46 -10.83 -2.29 -1.39
N HIS A 47 -10.52 -1.57 -2.48
CA HIS A 47 -9.73 -2.11 -3.60
C HIS A 47 -8.30 -2.47 -3.16
N GLY A 48 -7.60 -1.56 -2.49
CA GLY A 48 -6.25 -1.79 -1.97
C GLY A 48 -6.20 -2.95 -0.97
N THR A 49 -7.21 -3.10 -0.11
CA THR A 49 -7.36 -4.25 0.79
C THR A 49 -7.52 -5.56 0.04
N ALA A 50 -8.33 -5.59 -1.02
CA ALA A 50 -8.53 -6.77 -1.86
C ALA A 50 -7.25 -7.16 -2.62
N VAL A 51 -6.57 -6.19 -3.24
CA VAL A 51 -5.29 -6.39 -3.93
C VAL A 51 -4.24 -6.94 -2.96
N THR A 52 -4.11 -6.30 -1.79
CA THR A 52 -3.14 -6.69 -0.77
C THR A 52 -3.42 -8.09 -0.22
N SER A 53 -4.70 -8.43 0.02
CA SER A 53 -5.11 -9.76 0.46
C SER A 53 -4.77 -10.83 -0.58
N ALA A 54 -5.00 -10.55 -1.87
CA ALA A 54 -4.67 -11.48 -2.95
C ALA A 54 -3.15 -11.72 -3.08
N ILE A 55 -2.33 -10.67 -2.90
CA ILE A 55 -0.87 -10.79 -2.86
C ILE A 55 -0.44 -11.64 -1.66
N TYR A 56 -0.97 -11.34 -0.46
CA TYR A 56 -0.65 -12.09 0.76
C TYR A 56 -1.02 -13.56 0.66
N GLU A 57 -2.16 -13.89 0.03
CA GLU A 57 -2.58 -15.27 -0.22
C GLU A 57 -1.52 -16.07 -1.00
N LYS A 58 -0.86 -15.45 -1.99
CA LYS A 58 0.15 -16.11 -2.84
C LYS A 58 1.56 -16.02 -2.25
N ALA A 59 1.85 -14.98 -1.49
CA ALA A 59 3.17 -14.71 -0.93
C ALA A 59 3.09 -14.30 0.55
N PRO A 60 2.68 -15.20 1.46
CA PRO A 60 2.47 -14.86 2.87
C PRO A 60 3.75 -14.48 3.62
N HIS A 61 4.92 -14.75 3.03
CA HIS A 61 6.22 -14.40 3.59
C HIS A 61 6.77 -13.06 3.06
N ALA A 62 6.05 -12.39 2.15
CA ALA A 62 6.46 -11.09 1.64
C ALA A 62 6.36 -10.00 2.72
N LEU A 63 7.24 -9.01 2.63
CA LEU A 63 7.17 -7.80 3.44
C LEU A 63 6.30 -6.79 2.68
N ILE A 64 5.01 -6.72 3.04
CA ILE A 64 4.06 -5.87 2.32
C ILE A 64 3.92 -4.52 3.02
N PHE A 65 4.01 -3.42 2.26
CA PHE A 65 3.76 -2.05 2.70
C PHE A 65 2.61 -1.45 1.90
N ALA A 66 1.70 -0.74 2.57
CA ALA A 66 0.60 -0.04 1.92
C ALA A 66 1.03 1.39 1.54
N VAL A 67 0.76 1.79 0.29
CA VAL A 67 1.04 3.15 -0.19
C VAL A 67 -0.25 3.72 -0.76
N LYS A 68 -0.98 4.49 0.05
CA LYS A 68 -2.29 5.03 -0.32
C LYS A 68 -2.13 6.30 -1.15
N VAL A 69 -2.68 6.29 -2.37
CA VAL A 69 -2.67 7.44 -3.30
C VAL A 69 -4.07 7.92 -3.68
N PHE A 70 -5.10 7.18 -3.27
CA PHE A 70 -6.50 7.54 -3.41
C PHE A 70 -7.05 7.99 -2.06
N ASP A 71 -8.04 8.88 -2.07
CA ASP A 71 -8.81 9.20 -0.87
C ASP A 71 -10.21 8.61 -0.98
N GLU A 72 -11.24 9.43 -1.26
CA GLU A 72 -12.63 8.97 -1.39
C GLU A 72 -13.02 8.49 -2.80
N GLN A 73 -12.13 8.62 -3.78
CA GLN A 73 -12.35 8.22 -5.17
C GLN A 73 -11.10 7.57 -5.75
N LEU A 74 -11.25 6.66 -6.72
CA LEU A 74 -10.15 6.01 -7.46
C LEU A 74 -9.48 6.98 -8.46
N VAL A 75 -9.11 8.16 -7.99
CA VAL A 75 -8.47 9.22 -8.76
C VAL A 75 -7.31 9.75 -7.93
N THR A 76 -6.16 9.90 -8.57
CA THR A 76 -4.97 10.52 -7.99
C THR A 76 -4.30 11.42 -9.03
N SER A 77 -3.37 12.26 -8.58
CA SER A 77 -2.59 13.13 -9.46
C SER A 77 -1.29 12.44 -9.91
N VAL A 78 -0.79 12.78 -11.09
CA VAL A 78 0.54 12.31 -11.54
C VAL A 78 1.65 12.65 -10.53
N PRO A 79 1.73 13.88 -9.98
CA PRO A 79 2.70 14.19 -8.94
C PRO A 79 2.59 13.31 -7.68
N THR A 80 1.37 13.00 -7.24
CA THR A 80 1.13 12.09 -6.10
C THR A 80 1.62 10.68 -6.40
N LEU A 81 1.31 10.16 -7.59
CA LEU A 81 1.78 8.84 -8.01
C LEU A 81 3.31 8.76 -8.11
N VAL A 82 3.97 9.79 -8.66
CA VAL A 82 5.44 9.84 -8.73
C VAL A 82 6.05 9.80 -7.34
N ARG A 83 5.54 10.60 -6.39
CA ARG A 83 6.02 10.57 -4.99
C ARG A 83 5.84 9.20 -4.32
N ALA A 84 4.72 8.53 -4.58
CA ALA A 84 4.49 7.18 -4.08
C ALA A 84 5.50 6.17 -4.64
N LEU A 85 5.84 6.28 -5.93
CA LEU A 85 6.86 5.44 -6.57
C LEU A 85 8.27 5.74 -6.05
N ASP A 86 8.60 7.02 -5.84
CA ASP A 86 9.87 7.43 -5.24
C ASP A 86 10.00 6.83 -3.84
N TRP A 87 8.97 6.95 -3.00
CA TRP A 87 8.92 6.32 -1.68
C TRP A 87 9.11 4.81 -1.76
N ALA A 88 8.39 4.13 -2.67
CA ALA A 88 8.47 2.69 -2.85
C ALA A 88 9.85 2.21 -3.31
N SER A 89 10.58 3.02 -4.09
CA SER A 89 11.93 2.68 -4.55
C SER A 89 13.01 2.75 -3.45
N GLY A 90 12.72 3.47 -2.36
CA GLY A 90 13.63 3.65 -1.23
C GLY A 90 13.51 2.62 -0.10
N HIS A 91 12.54 1.70 -0.18
CA HIS A 91 12.18 0.74 0.88
C HIS A 91 12.19 -0.72 0.38
#